data_AF-A0A3S3QDH0-F1
#
_entry.id   AF-A0A3S3QDH0-F1
#
_cell.length_a   1.000
_cell.length_b   1.000
_cell.length_c   1.000
_cell.angle_alpha   90.00
_cell.angle_beta   90.00
_cell.angle_gamma   90.00
#
_symmetry.space_group_name_H-M   'P 1'
#
loop_
_entity.id
_entity.type
_entity.pdbx_description
1 polymer ?
#
loop_
_entity_poly.entity_id
_entity_poly.type
_entity_poly.pdbx_seq_one_letter_code
_entity_poly.pdbx_strand_id
1 'polypeptide(L)'
;MRTLITAFCTLLTLLFFAAPAEYAHAAVPSTLNYQGMLSSNTGQPLTGTHDITFSLYGDGGTRFWQETKNVTFDGSGRFSVTLGGDSGNPLDPKDFTGTTFIGIQVGSEPELAPRQQLTSVAYAFQSFLGGVPVGTILEYAGSTAPDGFLLCRGGKVSRTTYSALFAIIGTTYGAGDGSTTFNLPDKRNRTSFGAGSTYKLGDKIGSATVNLSHRHSGPSHTHAGPNHRHSGPNHTHSFVHEHYVSRVNNGTSWSESGGGLEHGGDYGGLTMQGSQSPTTTSGGGTGNTGFSGTGNTGSGGTGNTGSAGNTAQSIMNPGLATNFIIKH
;
A
#
# COMPACT_ATOMS: atom_id res chain seq x y z
N MET A 1 -56.84 0.20 5.98
CA MET A 1 -56.59 1.48 5.28
C MET A 1 -55.45 2.33 5.87
N ARG A 2 -54.95 2.07 7.10
CA ARG A 2 -53.83 2.85 7.69
C ARG A 2 -52.41 2.33 7.36
N THR A 3 -52.27 1.16 6.75
CA THR A 3 -50.97 0.57 6.38
C THR A 3 -50.58 0.79 4.92
N LEU A 4 -51.51 1.20 4.05
CA LEU A 4 -51.23 1.46 2.62
C LEU A 4 -50.71 2.87 2.34
N ILE A 5 -50.95 3.84 3.22
CA ILE A 5 -50.52 5.24 3.01
C ILE A 5 -49.04 5.43 3.38
N THR A 6 -48.54 4.68 4.37
CA THR A 6 -47.13 4.77 4.80
C THR A 6 -46.17 4.13 3.81
N ALA A 7 -46.59 3.07 3.10
CA ALA A 7 -45.79 2.39 2.09
C ALA A 7 -45.68 3.19 0.77
N PHE A 8 -46.65 4.05 0.47
CA PHE A 8 -46.62 4.90 -0.72
C PHE A 8 -45.74 6.15 -0.52
N CYS A 9 -45.55 6.58 0.74
CA CYS A 9 -44.73 7.74 1.08
C CYS A 9 -43.23 7.42 1.18
N THR A 10 -42.86 6.17 1.49
CA THR A 10 -41.47 5.70 1.52
C THR A 10 -40.95 5.24 0.14
N LEU A 11 -41.84 4.89 -0.79
CA LEU A 11 -41.45 4.55 -2.16
C LEU A 11 -41.25 5.79 -3.05
N LEU A 12 -41.91 6.91 -2.72
CA LEU A 12 -41.79 8.18 -3.47
C LEU A 12 -40.58 9.03 -3.05
N THR A 13 -39.97 8.73 -1.89
CA THR A 13 -38.79 9.45 -1.37
C THR A 13 -37.46 8.78 -1.73
N LEU A 14 -37.49 7.56 -2.30
CA LEU A 14 -36.31 6.81 -2.73
C LEU A 14 -35.95 6.97 -4.22
N LEU A 15 -36.71 7.78 -4.97
CA LEU A 15 -36.45 8.10 -6.38
C LEU A 15 -35.77 9.47 -6.59
N PHE A 16 -35.33 10.14 -5.51
CA PHE A 16 -34.71 11.46 -5.56
C PHE A 16 -33.21 11.48 -5.21
N PHE A 17 -32.54 10.34 -5.20
CA PHE A 17 -31.12 10.24 -4.82
C PHE A 17 -30.32 9.31 -5.75
N ALA A 18 -30.28 9.63 -7.03
CA ALA A 18 -29.20 9.23 -7.95
C ALA A 18 -29.38 9.94 -9.30
N ALA A 19 -29.34 11.27 -9.33
CA ALA A 19 -28.85 11.92 -10.54
C ALA A 19 -27.33 11.73 -10.52
N PRO A 20 -26.70 11.04 -11.48
CA PRO A 20 -25.28 11.21 -11.67
C PRO A 20 -25.04 12.72 -11.86
N ALA A 21 -24.11 13.29 -11.09
CA ALA A 21 -23.57 14.58 -11.46
C ALA A 21 -22.94 14.37 -12.84
N GLU A 22 -23.67 14.71 -13.89
CA GLU A 22 -23.10 14.88 -15.20
C GLU A 22 -22.07 16.00 -15.04
N TYR A 23 -20.81 15.60 -14.96
CA TYR A 23 -19.71 16.50 -15.24
C TYR A 23 -19.89 16.91 -16.70
N ALA A 24 -20.71 17.93 -16.92
CA ALA A 24 -20.73 18.67 -18.16
C ALA A 24 -19.39 19.41 -18.24
N HIS A 25 -18.34 18.69 -18.61
CA HIS A 25 -17.25 19.30 -19.33
C HIS A 25 -17.93 20.02 -20.49
N ALA A 26 -17.77 21.35 -20.58
CA ALA A 26 -18.20 22.08 -21.76
C ALA A 26 -17.57 21.36 -22.96
N ALA A 27 -18.38 20.60 -23.71
CA ALA A 27 -17.90 19.89 -24.88
C ALA A 27 -17.36 20.97 -25.81
N VAL A 28 -16.05 20.96 -26.05
CA VAL A 28 -15.44 21.89 -26.97
C VAL A 28 -16.15 21.66 -28.30
N PRO A 29 -16.84 22.67 -28.87
CA PRO A 29 -17.55 22.47 -30.12
C PRO A 29 -16.57 22.00 -31.20
N SER A 30 -16.77 20.78 -31.70
CA SER A 30 -16.03 20.19 -32.81
C SER A 30 -16.48 20.77 -34.15
N THR A 31 -16.57 22.10 -34.22
CA THR A 31 -17.07 22.82 -35.38
C THR A 31 -16.03 23.78 -35.93
N LEU A 32 -16.05 23.96 -37.25
CA LEU A 32 -15.16 24.88 -37.96
C LEU A 32 -16.00 25.90 -38.70
N ASN A 33 -15.78 27.19 -38.44
CA ASN A 33 -16.36 28.24 -39.26
C ASN A 33 -15.54 28.43 -40.54
N TYR A 34 -16.23 28.50 -41.68
CA TYR A 34 -15.64 28.77 -42.98
C TYR A 34 -16.49 29.79 -43.76
N GLN A 35 -15.83 30.75 -44.38
CA GLN A 35 -16.47 31.83 -45.13
C GLN A 35 -15.70 32.09 -46.42
N GLY A 36 -16.41 32.53 -47.45
CA GLY A 36 -15.80 32.82 -48.73
C GLY A 36 -16.75 33.53 -49.69
N MET A 37 -16.26 33.74 -50.91
CA MET A 37 -17.03 34.24 -52.03
C MET A 37 -16.78 33.32 -53.22
N LEU A 38 -17.85 32.89 -53.89
CA LEU A 38 -17.76 32.10 -55.12
C LEU A 38 -18.37 32.88 -56.28
N SER A 39 -17.70 32.79 -57.42
CA SER A 39 -18.19 33.30 -58.70
C SER A 39 -18.25 32.15 -59.71
N SER A 40 -19.21 32.24 -60.63
CA SER A 40 -19.28 31.37 -61.80
C SER A 40 -18.03 31.53 -62.69
N ASN A 41 -17.84 30.60 -63.61
CA ASN A 41 -16.77 30.62 -64.62
C ASN A 41 -16.83 31.85 -65.55
N THR A 42 -17.92 32.61 -65.55
CA THR A 42 -18.08 33.89 -66.26
C THR A 42 -17.75 35.11 -65.40
N GLY A 43 -17.28 34.90 -64.16
CA GLY A 43 -16.93 35.96 -63.20
C GLY A 43 -18.13 36.57 -62.46
N GLN A 44 -19.36 36.12 -62.74
CA GLN A 44 -20.55 36.58 -62.02
C GLN A 44 -20.63 35.93 -60.64
N PRO A 45 -21.03 36.65 -59.58
CA PRO A 45 -21.22 36.04 -58.26
C PRO A 45 -22.22 34.89 -58.31
N LEU A 46 -21.91 33.79 -57.63
CA LEU A 46 -22.84 32.68 -57.49
C LEU A 46 -23.92 33.07 -56.49
N THR A 47 -25.19 33.17 -56.89
CA THR A 47 -26.29 33.59 -56.01
C THR A 47 -27.30 32.47 -55.77
N GLY A 48 -28.07 32.55 -54.67
CA GLY A 48 -29.11 31.57 -54.35
C GLY A 48 -28.59 30.41 -53.51
N THR A 49 -29.42 29.38 -53.32
CA THR A 49 -29.06 28.20 -52.52
C THR A 49 -28.49 27.11 -53.41
N HIS A 50 -27.31 26.60 -53.04
CA HIS A 50 -26.63 25.52 -53.74
C HIS A 50 -26.16 24.45 -52.77
N ASP A 51 -26.10 23.20 -53.25
CA ASP A 51 -25.48 22.10 -52.51
C ASP A 51 -23.96 22.24 -52.64
N ILE A 52 -23.31 22.57 -51.53
CA ILE A 52 -21.86 22.73 -51.47
C ILE A 52 -21.28 21.58 -50.66
N THR A 53 -20.36 20.86 -51.26
CA THR A 53 -19.61 19.80 -50.60
C THR A 53 -18.24 20.33 -50.19
N PHE A 54 -18.00 20.38 -48.89
CA PHE A 54 -16.73 20.75 -48.28
C PHE A 54 -15.93 19.48 -47.98
N SER A 55 -14.67 19.45 -48.38
CA SER A 55 -13.78 18.30 -48.14
C SER A 55 -12.50 18.78 -47.45
N LEU A 56 -12.04 18.03 -46.45
CA LEU A 56 -10.76 18.27 -45.78
C LEU A 56 -9.72 17.23 -46.18
N TYR A 57 -8.52 17.72 -46.42
CA TYR A 57 -7.40 16.94 -46.92
C TYR A 57 -6.18 17.11 -46.02
N GLY A 58 -5.49 16.01 -45.73
CA GLY A 58 -4.22 16.01 -45.01
C GLY A 58 -3.03 16.25 -45.93
N ASP A 59 -1.84 16.12 -45.37
CA ASP A 59 -0.59 16.24 -46.11
C ASP A 59 -0.52 15.16 -47.22
N GLY A 60 -0.09 15.55 -48.42
CA GLY A 60 -0.12 14.68 -49.60
C GLY A 60 -1.49 14.53 -50.30
N GLY A 61 -2.54 15.22 -49.84
CA GLY A 61 -3.80 15.37 -50.58
C GLY A 61 -4.84 14.26 -50.35
N THR A 62 -4.66 13.40 -49.35
CA THR A 62 -5.65 12.39 -48.92
C THR A 62 -6.83 13.06 -48.22
N ARG A 63 -8.06 12.75 -48.65
CA ARG A 63 -9.29 13.25 -48.00
C ARG A 63 -9.57 12.46 -46.73
N PHE A 64 -9.76 13.14 -45.60
CA PHE A 64 -10.11 12.50 -44.33
C PHE A 64 -11.52 12.84 -43.83
N TRP A 65 -12.11 13.92 -44.34
CA TRP A 65 -13.46 14.34 -43.94
C TRP A 65 -14.18 15.04 -45.08
N GLN A 66 -15.51 14.94 -45.13
CA GLN A 66 -16.36 15.57 -46.14
C GLN A 66 -17.77 15.82 -45.59
N GLU A 67 -18.36 16.99 -45.88
CA GLU A 67 -19.73 17.33 -45.52
C GLU A 67 -20.39 18.13 -46.65
N THR A 68 -21.63 17.77 -46.99
CA THR A 68 -22.44 18.51 -47.96
C THR A 68 -23.48 19.35 -47.22
N LYS A 69 -23.52 20.64 -47.53
CA LYS A 69 -24.44 21.62 -46.94
C LYS A 69 -25.24 22.32 -48.03
N ASN A 70 -26.49 22.63 -47.73
CA ASN A 70 -27.29 23.58 -48.51
C ASN A 70 -26.86 25.00 -48.08
N VAL A 71 -26.06 25.66 -48.91
CA VAL A 71 -25.49 26.98 -48.60
C VAL A 71 -26.18 28.05 -49.44
N THR A 72 -26.69 29.09 -48.78
CA THR A 72 -27.28 30.24 -49.46
C THR A 72 -26.23 31.34 -49.63
N PHE A 73 -26.03 31.76 -50.87
CA PHE A 73 -25.12 32.83 -51.25
C PHE A 73 -25.88 34.15 -51.37
N ASP A 74 -25.28 35.23 -50.86
CA ASP A 74 -25.84 36.58 -50.99
C ASP A 74 -25.74 37.13 -52.44
N GLY A 75 -26.29 38.32 -52.68
CA GLY A 75 -26.23 38.96 -54.01
C GLY A 75 -24.81 39.32 -54.50
N SER A 76 -23.82 39.18 -53.63
CA SER A 76 -22.38 39.34 -53.93
C SER A 76 -21.65 38.00 -53.93
N GLY A 77 -22.35 36.87 -53.88
CA GLY A 77 -21.76 35.52 -53.90
C GLY A 77 -21.00 35.12 -52.64
N ARG A 78 -21.25 35.79 -51.51
CA ARG A 78 -20.62 35.46 -50.22
C ARG A 78 -21.44 34.44 -49.46
N PHE A 79 -20.73 33.63 -48.66
CA PHE A 79 -21.34 32.67 -47.75
C PHE A 79 -20.54 32.57 -46.45
N SER A 80 -21.22 32.10 -45.40
CA SER A 80 -20.62 31.71 -44.12
C SER A 80 -21.31 30.43 -43.65
N VAL A 81 -20.52 29.43 -43.27
CA VAL A 81 -21.03 28.12 -42.85
C VAL A 81 -20.24 27.62 -41.65
N THR A 82 -20.93 26.86 -40.79
CA THR A 82 -20.32 26.09 -39.71
C THR A 82 -20.30 24.62 -40.11
N LEU A 83 -19.11 24.04 -40.15
CA LEU A 83 -18.83 22.66 -40.54
C LEU A 83 -18.67 21.76 -39.30
N GLY A 84 -19.00 20.48 -39.42
CA GLY A 84 -18.87 19.48 -38.34
C GLY A 84 -19.96 19.54 -37.27
N GLY A 85 -21.02 20.32 -37.49
CA GLY A 85 -22.14 20.47 -36.57
C GLY A 85 -23.25 19.41 -36.70
N ASP A 86 -23.23 18.61 -37.76
CA ASP A 86 -24.26 17.59 -38.00
C ASP A 86 -23.95 16.31 -37.22
N SER A 87 -24.98 15.75 -36.58
CA SER A 87 -24.90 14.63 -35.63
C SER A 87 -24.42 13.30 -36.21
N GLY A 88 -24.07 13.23 -37.50
CA GLY A 88 -23.52 12.05 -38.16
C GLY A 88 -22.06 12.18 -38.63
N ASN A 89 -21.44 13.36 -38.54
CA ASN A 89 -20.11 13.58 -39.12
C ASN A 89 -19.30 14.70 -38.40
N PRO A 90 -19.08 14.58 -37.08
CA PRO A 90 -18.32 15.58 -36.33
C PRO A 90 -16.86 15.65 -36.79
N LEU A 91 -16.25 16.82 -36.64
CA LEU A 91 -14.80 16.96 -36.83
C LEU A 91 -14.06 16.40 -35.62
N ASP A 92 -13.15 15.47 -35.83
CA ASP A 92 -12.30 14.94 -34.76
C ASP A 92 -10.98 15.72 -34.72
N PRO A 93 -10.63 16.39 -33.60
CA PRO A 93 -9.37 17.11 -33.46
C PRO A 93 -8.13 16.26 -33.77
N LYS A 94 -8.19 14.93 -33.58
CA LYS A 94 -7.08 14.03 -33.84
C LYS A 94 -6.71 13.93 -35.33
N ASP A 95 -7.66 14.22 -36.22
CA ASP A 95 -7.47 14.04 -37.67
C ASP A 95 -6.71 15.23 -38.31
N PHE A 96 -6.60 16.35 -37.59
CA PHE A 96 -5.82 17.53 -37.99
C PHE A 96 -4.33 17.33 -37.73
N THR A 97 -3.73 16.39 -38.47
CA THR A 97 -2.29 16.12 -38.43
C THR A 97 -1.57 16.82 -39.58
N GLY A 98 -0.56 17.64 -39.26
CA GLY A 98 0.25 18.34 -40.27
C GLY A 98 -0.51 19.42 -41.04
N THR A 99 -0.19 19.56 -42.34
CA THR A 99 -0.78 20.58 -43.21
C THR A 99 -2.17 20.17 -43.67
N THR A 100 -3.19 20.98 -43.39
CA THR A 100 -4.58 20.69 -43.78
C THR A 100 -5.07 21.65 -44.86
N PHE A 101 -5.79 21.12 -45.84
CA PHE A 101 -6.41 21.88 -46.91
C PHE A 101 -7.92 21.66 -46.94
N ILE A 102 -8.66 22.70 -47.31
CA ILE A 102 -10.09 22.63 -47.61
C ILE A 102 -10.32 22.75 -49.11
N GLY A 103 -11.17 21.85 -49.63
CA GLY A 103 -11.68 21.88 -51.00
C GLY A 103 -13.18 22.09 -51.01
N ILE A 104 -13.66 22.70 -52.09
CA ILE A 104 -15.05 23.10 -52.27
C ILE A 104 -15.55 22.56 -53.60
N GLN A 105 -16.69 21.89 -53.59
CA GLN A 105 -17.36 21.40 -54.78
C GLN A 105 -18.81 21.91 -54.81
N VAL A 106 -19.25 22.45 -55.94
CA VAL A 106 -20.60 22.99 -56.14
C VAL A 106 -21.43 21.96 -56.91
N GLY A 107 -22.45 21.37 -56.27
CA GLY A 107 -23.26 20.31 -56.85
C GLY A 107 -22.40 19.17 -57.39
N SER A 108 -22.58 18.86 -58.68
CA SER A 108 -21.83 17.82 -59.40
C SER A 108 -20.65 18.35 -60.23
N GLU A 109 -20.32 19.64 -60.11
CA GLU A 109 -19.18 20.23 -60.82
C GLU A 109 -17.84 19.68 -60.27
N PRO A 110 -16.73 19.78 -61.02
CA PRO A 110 -15.41 19.47 -60.49
C PRO A 110 -15.06 20.32 -59.27
N GLU A 111 -14.32 19.74 -58.31
CA GLU A 111 -13.84 20.45 -57.12
C GLU A 111 -12.96 21.65 -57.54
N LEU A 112 -13.19 22.80 -56.90
CA LEU A 112 -12.46 24.03 -57.16
C LEU A 112 -10.98 23.88 -56.78
N ALA A 113 -10.10 24.32 -57.69
CA ALA A 113 -8.66 24.34 -57.52
C ALA A 113 -8.11 25.78 -57.65
N PRO A 114 -7.05 26.15 -56.90
CA PRO A 114 -6.35 25.34 -55.90
C PRO A 114 -7.13 25.22 -54.58
N ARG A 115 -6.91 24.12 -53.85
CA ARG A 115 -7.43 23.96 -52.48
C ARG A 115 -6.80 25.01 -51.56
N GLN A 116 -7.57 25.50 -50.60
CA GLN A 116 -7.09 26.52 -49.68
C GLN A 116 -6.50 25.85 -48.44
N GLN A 117 -5.32 26.28 -48.00
CA GLN A 117 -4.73 25.80 -46.75
C GLN A 117 -5.48 26.37 -45.54
N LEU A 118 -5.81 25.52 -44.58
CA LEU A 118 -6.31 25.95 -43.27
C LEU A 118 -5.14 26.34 -42.38
N THR A 119 -5.29 27.45 -41.66
CA THR A 119 -4.28 27.98 -40.74
C THR A 119 -4.86 28.10 -39.33
N SER A 120 -3.98 28.24 -38.34
CA SER A 120 -4.38 28.33 -36.93
C SER A 120 -5.24 29.57 -36.66
N VAL A 121 -6.26 29.40 -35.83
CA VAL A 121 -7.12 30.48 -35.32
C VAL A 121 -6.74 30.86 -33.89
N ALA A 122 -7.18 32.03 -33.42
CA ALA A 122 -6.86 32.56 -32.08
C ALA A 122 -7.10 31.55 -30.93
N TYR A 123 -8.20 30.80 -30.96
CA TYR A 123 -8.50 29.78 -29.95
C TYR A 123 -7.50 28.60 -29.98
N ALA A 124 -6.95 28.25 -31.15
CA ALA A 124 -5.94 27.21 -31.26
C ALA A 124 -4.58 27.67 -30.68
N PHE A 125 -4.23 28.95 -30.82
CA PHE A 125 -3.05 29.52 -30.15
C PHE A 125 -3.17 29.48 -28.62
N GLN A 126 -4.37 29.69 -28.09
CA GLN A 126 -4.62 29.56 -26.65
C GLN A 126 -4.51 28.11 -26.17
N SER A 127 -4.97 27.14 -26.97
CA SER A 127 -4.83 25.70 -26.66
C SER A 127 -3.37 25.26 -26.54
N PHE A 128 -2.48 25.80 -27.38
CA PHE A 128 -1.03 25.57 -27.29
C PHE A 128 -0.45 25.98 -25.92
N LEU A 129 -1.01 27.03 -25.30
CA LEU A 129 -0.59 27.52 -23.98
C LEU A 129 -1.21 26.74 -22.81
N GLY A 130 -2.25 25.93 -23.06
CA GLY A 130 -2.99 25.17 -22.03
C GLY A 130 -2.60 23.70 -21.88
N GLY A 131 -1.62 23.21 -22.65
CA GLY A 131 -1.18 21.82 -22.59
C GLY A 131 -0.46 21.46 -21.28
N VAL A 132 -0.38 20.15 -20.98
CA VAL A 132 0.49 19.63 -19.91
C VAL A 132 1.94 19.97 -20.28
N PRO A 133 2.69 20.71 -19.43
CA PRO A 133 4.08 21.05 -19.71
C PRO A 133 4.95 19.80 -19.88
N VAL A 134 5.94 19.89 -20.77
CA VAL A 134 6.95 18.83 -20.94
C VAL A 134 7.71 18.62 -19.63
N GLY A 135 7.95 17.37 -19.27
CA GLY A 135 8.57 16.99 -18.00
C GLY A 135 7.60 16.82 -16.83
N THR A 136 6.32 17.18 -16.97
CA THR A 136 5.30 16.87 -15.97
C THR A 136 5.09 15.36 -15.85
N ILE A 137 5.08 14.87 -14.61
CA ILE A 137 4.80 13.46 -14.28
C ILE A 137 3.36 13.35 -13.79
N LEU A 138 2.60 12.42 -14.35
CA LEU A 138 1.23 12.11 -13.98
C LEU A 138 1.11 10.66 -13.52
N GLU A 139 0.22 10.42 -12.57
CA GLU A 139 -0.24 9.08 -12.23
C GLU A 139 -1.13 8.54 -13.35
N TYR A 140 -0.96 7.26 -13.68
CA TYR A 140 -1.60 6.65 -14.84
C TYR A 140 -2.02 5.21 -14.58
N ALA A 141 -3.32 4.95 -14.75
CA ALA A 141 -3.90 3.62 -14.51
C ALA A 141 -3.64 2.61 -15.64
N GLY A 142 -3.26 3.07 -16.84
CA GLY A 142 -3.00 2.19 -17.99
C GLY A 142 -1.60 1.56 -17.97
N SER A 143 -1.42 0.50 -18.74
CA SER A 143 -0.17 -0.27 -18.84
C SER A 143 0.82 0.25 -19.89
N THR A 144 0.32 0.98 -20.90
CA THR A 144 1.05 1.52 -22.06
C THR A 144 0.93 3.04 -22.09
N ALA A 145 2.04 3.74 -22.34
CA ALA A 145 1.98 5.20 -22.44
C ALA A 145 1.12 5.64 -23.65
N PRO A 146 0.22 6.63 -23.48
CA PRO A 146 -0.44 7.27 -24.61
C PRO A 146 0.53 8.15 -25.41
N ASP A 147 0.13 8.54 -26.61
CA ASP A 147 0.92 9.42 -27.47
C ASP A 147 1.28 10.73 -26.77
N GLY A 148 2.54 11.16 -26.94
CA GLY A 148 3.07 12.34 -26.27
C GLY A 148 3.53 12.11 -24.83
N PHE A 149 3.52 10.85 -24.34
CA PHE A 149 3.99 10.47 -23.01
C PHE A 149 4.92 9.26 -23.03
N LEU A 150 5.76 9.14 -22.00
CA LEU A 150 6.65 7.98 -21.77
C LEU A 150 6.42 7.41 -20.37
N LEU A 151 6.56 6.10 -20.20
CA LEU A 151 6.47 5.45 -18.89
C LEU A 151 7.72 5.73 -18.03
N CYS A 152 7.52 6.12 -16.78
CA CYS A 152 8.58 6.36 -15.80
C CYS A 152 9.14 5.04 -15.20
N ARG A 153 9.78 4.22 -16.04
CA ARG A 153 10.38 2.93 -15.67
C ARG A 153 11.91 2.90 -15.73
N GLY A 154 12.57 4.07 -15.79
CA GLY A 154 14.04 4.16 -15.82
C GLY A 154 14.70 3.84 -17.16
N GLY A 155 13.92 3.71 -18.24
CA GLY A 155 14.43 3.40 -19.58
C GLY A 155 15.33 4.49 -20.14
N LYS A 156 16.23 4.12 -21.06
CA LYS A 156 17.05 5.05 -21.84
C LYS A 156 16.29 5.49 -23.07
N VAL A 157 16.29 6.79 -23.37
CA VAL A 157 15.60 7.37 -24.53
C VAL A 157 16.50 8.34 -25.28
N SER A 158 16.21 8.57 -26.57
CA SER A 158 17.04 9.39 -27.46
C SER A 158 16.93 10.89 -27.14
N ARG A 159 18.08 11.58 -27.07
CA ARG A 159 18.15 13.05 -26.92
C ARG A 159 17.64 13.80 -28.15
N THR A 160 17.76 13.22 -29.34
CA THR A 160 17.30 13.87 -30.58
C THR A 160 15.79 13.71 -30.75
N THR A 161 15.25 12.53 -30.45
CA THR A 161 13.81 12.25 -30.54
C THR A 161 13.03 13.00 -29.47
N TYR A 162 13.58 13.12 -28.26
CA TYR A 162 12.92 13.73 -27.10
C TYR A 162 13.70 14.96 -26.59
N SER A 163 14.06 15.86 -27.51
CA SER A 163 14.92 17.02 -27.23
C SER A 163 14.29 18.00 -26.23
N ALA A 164 12.99 18.26 -26.33
CA ALA A 164 12.26 19.10 -25.38
C ALA A 164 12.31 18.52 -23.96
N LEU A 165 12.08 17.21 -23.81
CA LEU A 165 12.17 16.54 -22.52
C LEU A 165 13.60 16.56 -21.96
N PHE A 166 14.61 16.32 -22.81
CA PHE A 166 16.01 16.38 -22.40
C PHE A 166 16.40 17.79 -21.92
N ALA A 167 15.89 18.84 -22.55
CA ALA A 167 16.15 20.22 -22.12
C ALA A 167 15.64 20.50 -20.70
N ILE A 168 14.56 19.81 -20.27
CA ILE A 168 13.96 19.98 -18.95
C ILE A 168 14.63 19.10 -17.89
N ILE A 169 14.76 17.79 -18.13
CA ILE A 169 15.22 16.85 -17.09
C ILE A 169 16.71 16.52 -17.18
N GLY A 170 17.35 16.80 -18.31
CA GLY A 170 18.76 16.53 -18.58
C GLY A 170 19.15 15.09 -18.24
N THR A 171 20.26 14.96 -17.51
CA THR A 171 20.78 13.68 -17.04
C THR A 171 20.44 13.39 -15.58
N THR A 172 19.47 14.09 -14.99
CA THR A 172 19.10 13.99 -13.56
C THR A 172 18.81 12.55 -13.14
N TYR A 173 18.20 11.76 -14.03
CA TYR A 173 17.84 10.36 -13.77
C TYR A 173 18.83 9.35 -14.36
N GLY A 174 19.96 9.84 -14.88
CA GLY A 174 21.06 9.08 -15.48
C GLY A 174 21.42 9.58 -16.88
N ALA A 175 22.70 9.50 -17.20
CA ALA A 175 23.26 10.04 -18.44
C ALA A 175 23.01 9.16 -19.69
N GLY A 176 22.29 8.04 -19.56
CA GLY A 176 22.08 7.09 -20.65
C GLY A 176 23.35 6.36 -21.07
N ASP A 177 23.77 6.57 -22.30
CA ASP A 177 25.03 6.16 -22.92
C ASP A 177 26.12 7.26 -22.81
N GLY A 178 25.81 8.40 -22.19
CA GLY A 178 26.70 9.54 -22.07
C GLY A 178 26.72 10.47 -23.29
N SER A 179 26.09 10.11 -24.41
CA SER A 179 26.17 10.85 -25.67
C SER A 179 24.81 11.08 -26.32
N THR A 180 24.15 10.01 -26.80
CA THR A 180 22.95 10.11 -27.63
C THR A 180 21.65 9.89 -26.86
N THR A 181 21.74 9.42 -25.60
CA THR A 181 20.58 9.06 -24.78
C THR A 181 20.62 9.69 -23.40
N PHE A 182 19.49 9.64 -22.70
CA PHE A 182 19.34 10.00 -21.29
C PHE A 182 18.32 9.06 -20.64
N ASN A 183 18.33 8.96 -19.31
CA ASN A 183 17.41 8.09 -18.59
C ASN A 183 16.15 8.84 -18.16
N LEU A 184 15.02 8.13 -18.19
CA LEU A 184 13.78 8.56 -17.57
C LEU A 184 13.81 8.32 -16.04
N PRO A 185 12.91 8.96 -15.27
CA PRO A 185 12.64 8.58 -13.89
C PRO A 185 12.25 7.10 -13.78
N ASP A 186 12.63 6.45 -12.68
CA ASP A 186 12.17 5.11 -12.32
C ASP A 186 11.28 5.20 -11.07
N LYS A 187 9.97 5.10 -11.28
CA LYS A 187 8.95 5.25 -10.24
C LYS A 187 8.37 3.92 -9.76
N ARG A 188 8.90 2.78 -10.26
CA ARG A 188 8.43 1.45 -9.83
C ARG A 188 8.73 1.25 -8.35
N ASN A 189 7.72 0.82 -7.60
CA ASN A 189 7.78 0.59 -6.15
C ASN A 189 8.23 1.83 -5.35
N ARG A 190 7.95 3.04 -5.85
CA ARG A 190 8.40 4.30 -5.23
C ARG A 190 7.27 5.32 -5.14
N THR A 191 6.98 5.76 -3.93
CA THR A 191 6.15 6.95 -3.69
C THR A 191 6.90 8.23 -4.08
N SER A 192 6.16 9.29 -4.38
CA SER A 192 6.72 10.62 -4.61
C SER A 192 6.81 11.39 -3.29
N PHE A 193 7.82 12.23 -3.16
CA PHE A 193 7.94 13.23 -2.08
C PHE A 193 8.60 14.49 -2.66
N GLY A 194 8.45 15.62 -1.96
CA GLY A 194 9.00 16.90 -2.42
C GLY A 194 10.52 16.92 -2.38
N ALA A 195 11.15 17.39 -3.46
CA ALA A 195 12.59 17.67 -3.47
C ALA A 195 12.90 18.89 -2.58
N GLY A 196 14.07 18.91 -1.97
CA GLY A 196 14.54 19.96 -1.07
C GLY A 196 16.05 19.91 -0.86
N SER A 197 16.52 20.52 0.22
CA SER A 197 17.95 20.54 0.57
C SER A 197 18.48 19.17 0.97
N THR A 198 17.71 18.41 1.74
CA THR A 198 18.07 17.07 2.24
C THR A 198 18.03 16.00 1.14
N TYR A 199 17.00 16.05 0.30
CA TYR A 199 16.81 15.12 -0.81
C TYR A 199 16.64 15.90 -2.09
N LYS A 200 17.61 15.79 -2.98
CA LYS A 200 17.62 16.50 -4.25
C LYS A 200 16.70 15.84 -5.25
N LEU A 201 16.35 16.59 -6.29
CA LEU A 201 15.57 16.05 -7.40
C LEU A 201 16.32 14.87 -8.02
N GLY A 202 15.64 13.72 -8.15
CA GLY A 202 16.23 12.49 -8.70
C GLY A 202 16.78 11.52 -7.66
N ASP A 203 16.92 11.94 -6.40
CA ASP A 203 17.42 11.06 -5.34
C ASP A 203 16.49 9.86 -5.11
N LYS A 204 17.09 8.67 -5.09
CA LYS A 204 16.40 7.41 -4.85
C LYS A 204 16.64 7.00 -3.40
N ILE A 205 15.69 7.30 -2.52
CA ILE A 205 15.75 6.92 -1.10
C ILE A 205 14.82 5.75 -0.79
N GLY A 206 14.98 5.20 0.42
CA GLY A 206 14.18 4.07 0.93
C GLY A 206 14.55 2.73 0.30
N SER A 207 13.97 1.66 0.85
CA SER A 207 14.07 0.29 0.33
C SER A 207 12.68 -0.28 0.12
N ALA A 208 12.50 -1.05 -0.95
CA ALA A 208 11.27 -1.80 -1.21
C ALA A 208 11.06 -2.95 -0.19
N THR A 209 12.13 -3.37 0.50
CA THR A 209 12.06 -4.39 1.55
C THR A 209 12.99 -4.01 2.69
N VAL A 210 12.43 -3.95 3.90
CA VAL A 210 13.20 -3.70 5.14
C VAL A 210 12.93 -4.86 6.08
N ASN A 211 14.00 -5.50 6.57
CA ASN A 211 13.89 -6.46 7.66
C ASN A 211 14.01 -5.69 8.98
N LEU A 212 12.91 -5.63 9.73
CA LEU A 212 12.87 -4.94 11.01
C LEU A 212 13.46 -5.84 12.10
N SER A 213 14.79 -5.80 12.25
CA SER A 213 15.45 -6.43 13.39
C SER A 213 15.45 -5.47 14.57
N HIS A 214 14.92 -5.93 15.70
CA HIS A 214 15.21 -5.32 16.99
C HIS A 214 15.92 -6.36 17.86
N ARG A 215 16.98 -5.94 18.54
CA ARG A 215 17.70 -6.76 19.52
C ARG A 215 17.48 -6.13 20.89
N HIS A 216 17.03 -6.93 21.85
CA HIS A 216 17.14 -6.55 23.24
C HIS A 216 18.60 -6.69 23.67
N SER A 217 19.22 -5.59 24.09
CA SER A 217 20.61 -5.55 24.57
C SER A 217 20.75 -5.70 26.09
N GLY A 218 19.68 -6.10 26.79
CA GLY A 218 19.72 -6.37 28.21
C GLY A 218 20.23 -7.78 28.53
N PRO A 219 21.01 -7.98 29.61
CA PRO A 219 21.23 -9.31 30.17
C PRO A 219 19.90 -9.99 30.49
N SER A 220 19.81 -11.30 30.24
CA SER A 220 18.71 -12.12 30.76
C SER A 220 18.63 -11.93 32.29
N HIS A 221 17.47 -11.57 32.80
CA HIS A 221 17.24 -11.44 34.24
C HIS A 221 16.12 -12.39 34.67
N THR A 222 16.20 -12.85 35.92
CA THR A 222 15.20 -13.71 36.54
C THR A 222 14.40 -12.92 37.56
N HIS A 223 13.09 -13.15 37.62
CA HIS A 223 12.26 -12.67 38.72
C HIS A 223 12.17 -13.77 39.78
N ALA A 224 12.76 -13.54 40.95
CA ALA A 224 12.49 -14.35 42.12
C ALA A 224 11.21 -13.83 42.79
N GLY A 225 10.14 -14.63 42.77
CA GLY A 225 8.94 -14.36 43.57
C GLY A 225 9.24 -14.52 45.07
N PRO A 226 8.43 -13.92 45.97
CA PRO A 226 8.61 -14.11 47.41
C PRO A 226 8.60 -15.60 47.78
N ASN A 227 9.54 -16.01 48.64
CA ASN A 227 9.56 -17.34 49.23
C ASN A 227 8.20 -17.61 49.89
N HIS A 228 7.42 -18.53 49.33
CA HIS A 228 6.21 -19.01 49.99
C HIS A 228 6.56 -20.26 50.80
N ARG A 229 6.02 -20.36 52.00
CA ARG A 229 6.18 -21.52 52.88
C ARG A 229 4.90 -22.34 52.82
N HIS A 230 5.01 -23.64 52.57
CA HIS A 230 3.92 -24.58 52.80
C HIS A 230 3.99 -25.04 54.26
N SER A 231 2.94 -24.77 55.06
CA SER A 231 2.79 -25.37 56.38
C SER A 231 1.87 -26.60 56.26
N GLY A 232 2.46 -27.80 56.20
CA GLY A 232 1.71 -29.04 56.40
C GLY A 232 1.53 -29.34 57.90
N PRO A 233 0.52 -30.13 58.31
CA PRO A 233 0.36 -30.53 59.70
C PRO A 233 1.56 -31.37 60.18
N ASN A 234 2.11 -31.03 61.34
CA ASN A 234 3.15 -31.82 62.01
C ASN A 234 2.67 -33.26 62.19
N HIS A 235 3.49 -34.24 61.84
CA HIS A 235 3.25 -35.64 62.20
C HIS A 235 4.20 -36.04 63.33
N THR A 236 3.69 -36.83 64.27
CA THR A 236 4.45 -37.36 65.41
C THR A 236 4.78 -38.83 65.18
N HIS A 237 6.03 -39.22 65.41
CA HIS A 237 6.41 -40.62 65.50
C HIS A 237 6.37 -41.06 66.97
N SER A 238 5.85 -42.26 67.23
CA SER A 238 5.94 -42.92 68.53
C SER A 238 6.95 -44.07 68.39
N PHE A 239 8.04 -43.99 69.15
CA PHE A 239 8.98 -45.11 69.29
C PHE A 239 8.73 -45.76 70.64
N VAL A 240 8.36 -47.03 70.63
CA VAL A 240 8.29 -47.86 71.83
C VAL A 240 9.65 -48.54 71.98
N HIS A 241 10.32 -48.35 73.11
CA HIS A 241 11.52 -49.13 73.45
C HIS A 241 11.30 -49.87 74.77
N GLU A 242 11.72 -51.12 74.81
CA GLU A 242 11.56 -52.02 75.95
C GLU A 242 12.92 -52.25 76.62
N HIS A 243 12.98 -52.21 77.95
CA HIS A 243 14.22 -52.45 78.71
C HIS A 243 14.25 -53.89 79.25
N TYR A 244 15.25 -54.66 78.82
CA TYR A 244 15.61 -55.94 79.44
C TYR A 244 16.63 -55.70 80.56
N VAL A 245 16.25 -55.94 81.81
CA VAL A 245 17.19 -55.96 82.95
C VAL A 245 17.61 -57.40 83.24
N SER A 246 18.85 -57.74 82.90
CA SER A 246 19.47 -59.00 83.32
C SER A 246 20.12 -58.82 84.68
N ARG A 247 19.67 -59.55 85.70
CA ARG A 247 20.37 -59.63 86.99
C ARG A 247 21.55 -60.58 86.85
N VAL A 248 22.77 -60.06 86.84
CA VAL A 248 23.98 -60.87 86.93
C VAL A 248 24.28 -61.12 88.41
N ASN A 249 23.85 -62.27 88.93
CA ASN A 249 24.37 -62.76 90.20
C ASN A 249 25.79 -63.28 89.95
N ASN A 250 26.81 -62.45 90.19
CA ASN A 250 28.18 -62.93 90.26
C ASN A 250 28.39 -63.56 91.64
N GLY A 251 28.54 -64.88 91.64
CA GLY A 251 28.29 -65.73 92.80
C GLY A 251 29.24 -65.53 93.99
N THR A 252 28.62 -65.37 95.15
CA THR A 252 29.04 -66.08 96.36
C THR A 252 27.80 -66.69 96.98
N SER A 253 27.70 -68.01 96.88
CA SER A 253 26.65 -68.83 97.49
C SER A 253 26.75 -68.78 99.01
N TRP A 254 25.74 -68.25 99.68
CA TRP A 254 25.50 -68.49 101.09
C TRP A 254 24.18 -69.27 101.21
N SER A 255 24.28 -70.51 101.69
CA SER A 255 23.12 -71.31 102.04
C SER A 255 22.59 -70.82 103.38
N GLU A 256 21.50 -70.06 103.37
CA GLU A 256 20.72 -69.85 104.58
C GLU A 256 19.44 -70.68 104.48
N SER A 257 19.41 -71.68 105.36
CA SER A 257 18.28 -72.53 105.64
C SER A 257 17.15 -71.70 106.23
N GLY A 258 16.10 -71.51 105.45
CA GLY A 258 14.73 -71.33 105.93
C GLY A 258 14.39 -69.96 106.54
N GLY A 259 13.25 -69.43 106.10
CA GLY A 259 12.53 -68.35 106.79
C GLY A 259 12.99 -66.96 106.37
N GLY A 260 12.12 -66.26 105.64
CA GLY A 260 12.35 -64.88 105.27
C GLY A 260 12.25 -63.89 106.43
N LEU A 261 12.45 -62.62 106.06
CA LEU A 261 12.40 -61.40 106.86
C LEU A 261 13.73 -61.19 107.61
N GLU A 262 14.42 -60.06 107.50
CA GLU A 262 13.91 -58.70 107.52
C GLU A 262 15.08 -57.70 107.44
N HIS A 263 14.73 -56.41 107.43
CA HIS A 263 15.58 -55.26 107.80
C HIS A 263 16.69 -54.85 106.81
N GLY A 264 16.73 -53.61 106.34
CA GLY A 264 16.53 -52.38 107.11
C GLY A 264 17.91 -51.84 107.48
N GLY A 265 18.24 -50.65 107.00
CA GLY A 265 19.47 -49.97 107.36
C GLY A 265 20.24 -49.46 106.15
N ASP A 266 20.16 -48.15 105.97
CA ASP A 266 21.05 -47.32 105.19
C ASP A 266 22.52 -47.72 105.32
N TYR A 267 23.22 -47.85 104.18
CA TYR A 267 24.52 -47.25 104.03
C TYR A 267 24.69 -46.71 102.62
N GLY A 268 24.94 -45.40 102.57
CA GLY A 268 25.93 -44.83 101.68
C GLY A 268 25.47 -44.62 100.25
N GLY A 269 25.21 -43.36 99.92
CA GLY A 269 24.96 -42.93 98.57
C GLY A 269 26.00 -43.48 97.59
N LEU A 270 25.48 -44.16 96.56
CA LEU A 270 26.08 -44.15 95.24
C LEU A 270 25.07 -43.47 94.32
N THR A 271 25.21 -42.15 94.22
CA THR A 271 24.64 -41.34 93.16
C THR A 271 25.21 -41.84 91.84
N MET A 272 24.48 -42.69 91.11
CA MET A 272 24.74 -42.84 89.67
C MET A 272 24.13 -41.62 88.96
N GLN A 273 24.83 -40.50 89.08
CA GLN A 273 24.67 -39.34 88.19
C GLN A 273 25.27 -39.72 86.83
N GLY A 274 24.55 -40.55 86.10
CA GLY A 274 24.72 -40.73 84.66
C GLY A 274 23.85 -39.71 83.94
N SER A 275 24.37 -38.50 83.78
CA SER A 275 23.81 -37.47 82.90
C SER A 275 23.79 -37.99 81.46
N GLN A 276 22.63 -38.43 80.99
CA GLN A 276 22.33 -38.52 79.57
C GLN A 276 21.02 -37.79 79.32
N SER A 277 21.15 -36.48 79.15
CA SER A 277 20.23 -35.70 78.33
C SER A 277 20.14 -36.40 76.98
N PRO A 278 18.97 -36.87 76.51
CA PRO A 278 18.82 -37.19 75.10
C PRO A 278 18.69 -35.85 74.38
N THR A 279 19.81 -35.13 74.30
CA THR A 279 20.04 -34.15 73.24
C THR A 279 20.21 -34.98 71.99
N THR A 280 19.11 -35.35 71.33
CA THR A 280 19.17 -35.83 69.95
C THR A 280 19.42 -34.63 69.05
N THR A 281 20.63 -34.06 69.14
CA THR A 281 21.32 -33.55 67.96
C THR A 281 21.63 -34.72 67.04
N SER A 282 20.59 -35.24 66.37
CA SER A 282 20.72 -35.63 64.98
C SER A 282 20.70 -34.30 64.22
N GLY A 283 21.85 -33.66 64.00
CA GLY A 283 22.80 -34.19 63.05
C GLY A 283 22.07 -34.18 61.72
N GLY A 284 22.16 -33.04 61.02
CA GLY A 284 21.53 -32.81 59.72
C GLY A 284 21.99 -33.87 58.73
N GLY A 285 21.31 -35.00 58.73
CA GLY A 285 21.30 -35.93 57.63
C GLY A 285 20.40 -35.32 56.58
N THR A 286 21.00 -34.72 55.55
CA THR A 286 20.35 -34.52 54.25
C THR A 286 20.12 -35.91 53.65
N GLY A 287 19.20 -36.67 54.23
CA GLY A 287 18.61 -37.84 53.62
C GLY A 287 17.71 -37.33 52.53
N ASN A 288 18.25 -37.23 51.32
CA ASN A 288 17.48 -37.11 50.10
C ASN A 288 16.64 -38.39 49.96
N THR A 289 15.52 -38.47 50.66
CA THR A 289 14.46 -39.40 50.32
C THR A 289 13.88 -38.87 49.02
N GLY A 290 14.42 -39.37 47.92
CA GLY A 290 13.96 -39.07 46.58
C GLY A 290 12.46 -39.31 46.49
N PHE A 291 11.69 -38.24 46.65
CA PHE A 291 10.30 -38.21 46.29
C PHE A 291 10.28 -38.21 44.76
N SER A 292 10.26 -39.41 44.18
CA SER A 292 9.86 -39.64 42.80
C SER A 292 8.34 -39.46 42.71
N GLY A 293 7.86 -38.28 43.10
CA GLY A 293 6.60 -37.79 42.58
C GLY A 293 6.87 -37.39 41.15
N THR A 294 6.13 -37.99 40.22
CA THR A 294 5.89 -37.43 38.89
C THR A 294 5.12 -36.12 39.08
N GLY A 295 5.75 -35.15 39.74
CA GLY A 295 5.34 -33.77 39.73
C GLY A 295 5.47 -33.42 38.28
N ASN A 296 4.30 -33.32 37.63
CA ASN A 296 4.13 -32.77 36.31
C ASN A 296 5.15 -31.64 36.22
N THR A 297 6.25 -31.88 35.50
CA THR A 297 7.06 -30.79 35.03
C THR A 297 6.05 -30.08 34.15
N GLY A 298 5.40 -29.08 34.73
CA GLY A 298 5.21 -27.87 34.00
C GLY A 298 6.59 -27.59 33.45
N SER A 299 6.85 -28.10 32.25
CA SER A 299 7.19 -27.25 31.14
C SER A 299 6.28 -26.02 31.30
N GLY A 300 6.65 -25.14 32.24
CA GLY A 300 6.69 -23.74 31.98
C GLY A 300 7.57 -23.75 30.76
N GLY A 301 6.90 -23.91 29.61
CA GLY A 301 7.57 -23.79 28.36
C GLY A 301 8.36 -22.53 28.54
N THR A 302 9.61 -22.57 28.12
CA THR A 302 10.08 -21.41 27.39
C THR A 302 9.08 -21.23 26.23
N GLY A 303 7.89 -20.73 26.53
CA GLY A 303 7.23 -19.72 25.75
C GLY A 303 8.26 -18.62 25.74
N ASN A 304 9.23 -18.78 24.85
CA ASN A 304 9.68 -17.69 24.04
C ASN A 304 8.43 -16.82 23.86
N THR A 305 8.40 -15.65 24.48
CA THR A 305 7.36 -14.67 24.25
C THR A 305 7.48 -14.29 22.78
N GLY A 306 6.87 -15.13 21.93
CA GLY A 306 7.28 -15.34 20.55
C GLY A 306 8.74 -15.77 20.42
N SER A 307 9.03 -16.72 19.53
CA SER A 307 10.00 -16.32 18.51
C SER A 307 9.45 -15.00 18.01
N ALA A 308 10.19 -13.88 18.15
CA ALA A 308 9.83 -12.67 17.42
C ALA A 308 9.97 -13.09 15.96
N GLY A 309 8.91 -13.73 15.47
CA GLY A 309 8.82 -14.19 14.13
C GLY A 309 9.14 -12.96 13.33
N ASN A 310 9.91 -13.16 12.29
CA ASN A 310 10.06 -12.17 11.25
C ASN A 310 8.70 -12.04 10.51
N THR A 311 7.59 -11.86 11.27
CA THR A 311 6.26 -11.65 10.77
C THR A 311 6.27 -10.23 10.25
N ALA A 312 6.12 -10.12 8.93
CA ALA A 312 6.11 -8.85 8.24
C ALA A 312 5.08 -7.93 8.92
N GLN A 313 5.56 -6.90 9.60
CA GLN A 313 4.71 -5.85 10.11
C GLN A 313 4.34 -4.96 8.92
N SER A 314 3.05 -4.78 8.66
CA SER A 314 2.60 -3.83 7.63
C SER A 314 2.84 -2.41 8.13
N ILE A 315 4.05 -1.91 7.90
CA ILE A 315 4.46 -0.54 8.25
C ILE A 315 4.05 0.49 7.20
N MET A 316 3.45 0.05 6.08
CA MET A 316 2.89 0.94 5.07
C MET A 316 1.37 0.98 5.17
N ASN A 317 0.81 2.17 4.93
CA ASN A 317 -0.62 2.34 4.72
C ASN A 317 -1.06 1.51 3.49
N PRO A 318 -2.32 1.04 3.44
CA PRO A 318 -2.88 0.43 2.24
C PRO A 318 -2.66 1.34 1.02
N GLY A 319 -2.18 0.76 -0.08
CA GLY A 319 -1.86 1.50 -1.30
C GLY A 319 -2.25 0.71 -2.54
N LEU A 320 -2.64 1.44 -3.59
CA LEU A 320 -2.86 0.90 -4.93
C LEU A 320 -1.67 1.29 -5.81
N ALA A 321 -1.11 0.32 -6.54
CA ALA A 321 -0.02 0.59 -7.46
C ALA A 321 -0.56 0.99 -8.84
N THR A 322 -0.17 2.17 -9.28
CA THR A 322 -0.43 2.72 -10.62
C THR A 322 0.89 2.97 -11.34
N ASN A 323 0.83 3.14 -12.67
CA ASN A 323 1.99 3.58 -13.44
C ASN A 323 2.16 5.10 -13.31
N PHE A 324 3.33 5.57 -13.72
CA PHE A 324 3.61 7.00 -13.88
C PHE A 324 4.05 7.25 -15.31
N ILE A 325 3.54 8.32 -15.91
CA ILE A 325 3.92 8.78 -17.25
C ILE A 325 4.50 10.18 -17.20
N ILE A 326 5.42 10.50 -18.09
CA ILE A 326 6.04 11.82 -18.23
C ILE A 326 5.75 12.39 -19.62
N LYS A 327 5.34 13.66 -19.69
CA LYS A 327 5.11 14.37 -20.96
C LYS A 327 6.44 14.58 -21.67
N HIS A 328 6.52 14.23 -22.95
CA HIS A 328 7.69 14.49 -23.81
C HIS A 328 7.39 15.44 -24.97
#